data_AF-A0A1T1BKV6-F1
#
_entry.id   AF-A0A1T1BKV6-F1
#
_cell.length_a   1.000
_cell.length_b   1.000
_cell.length_c   1.000
_cell.angle_alpha   90.00
_cell.angle_beta   90.00
_cell.angle_gamma   90.00
#
_symmetry.space_group_name_H-M   'P 1'
#
loop_
_entity.id
_entity.type
_entity.pdbx_description
1 polymer ?
#
loop_
_entity_poly.entity_id
_entity_poly.type
_entity_poly.pdbx_seq_one_letter_code
_entity_poly.pdbx_strand_id
1 'polypeptide(L)'
;MKKKLFRFTPLLIVIVGVITLVLYNNKLNRKFVNLEVESVIIKRNNWQLRTTEFYLENGLRIDSTYLNNFDLKIGDSISKKSNTGEFKVYRKNQFGKYQFFENNKAE
;
A
#
# COMPACT_ATOMS: atom_id res chain seq x y z
N MET A 1 31.67 26.45 -25.55
CA MET A 1 30.22 26.12 -25.45
C MET A 1 29.89 24.81 -24.71
N LYS A 2 30.76 23.78 -24.70
CA LYS A 2 30.49 22.47 -24.05
C LYS A 2 30.43 22.47 -22.51
N LYS A 3 31.14 23.38 -21.82
CA LYS A 3 31.19 23.46 -20.34
C LYS A 3 29.87 23.92 -19.68
N LYS A 4 28.98 24.59 -20.41
CA LYS A 4 27.67 25.05 -19.88
C LYS A 4 26.64 23.93 -19.77
N LEU A 5 26.74 22.89 -20.60
CA LEU A 5 25.79 21.75 -20.60
C LEU A 5 25.95 20.86 -19.36
N PHE A 6 27.20 20.67 -18.89
CA PHE A 6 27.50 19.84 -17.72
C PHE A 6 26.98 20.40 -16.39
N ARG A 7 26.65 21.70 -16.32
CA ARG A 7 26.06 22.31 -15.12
C ARG A 7 24.63 21.83 -14.86
N PHE A 8 23.91 21.40 -15.89
CA PHE A 8 22.54 20.92 -15.78
C PHE A 8 22.44 19.40 -15.64
N THR A 9 23.53 18.66 -15.85
CA THR A 9 23.58 17.20 -15.67
C THR A 9 23.07 16.73 -14.31
N PRO A 10 23.47 17.31 -13.16
CA PRO A 10 22.91 16.89 -11.87
C PRO A 10 21.41 17.16 -11.76
N LEU A 11 20.93 18.29 -12.30
CA LEU A 11 19.51 18.61 -12.32
C LEU A 11 18.70 17.61 -13.15
N LEU A 12 19.22 17.24 -14.33
CA LEU A 12 18.62 16.23 -15.20
C LEU A 12 18.52 14.85 -14.54
N ILE A 13 19.56 14.44 -13.80
CA ILE A 13 19.55 13.18 -13.04
C ILE A 13 18.45 13.19 -11.98
N VAL A 14 18.30 14.29 -11.24
CA VAL A 14 17.25 14.43 -10.22
C VAL A 14 15.86 14.37 -10.87
N ILE A 15 15.66 15.09 -11.98
CA ILE A 15 14.38 15.08 -12.72
C ILE A 15 14.03 13.67 -13.19
N VAL A 16 14.98 12.97 -13.81
CA VAL A 16 14.75 11.58 -14.26
C VAL A 16 14.45 10.67 -13.07
N GLY A 17 15.19 10.79 -11.97
CA GLY A 17 14.95 10.02 -10.75
C GLY A 17 13.53 10.23 -10.20
N VAL A 18 13.09 11.49 -10.07
CA VAL A 18 11.74 11.82 -9.61
C VAL A 18 10.67 11.27 -10.55
N ILE A 19 10.83 11.42 -11.87
CA ILE A 19 9.90 10.87 -12.87
C ILE A 19 9.79 9.35 -12.73
N THR A 20 10.93 8.64 -12.63
CA THR A 20 10.93 7.18 -12.48
C THR A 20 10.23 6.72 -11.19
N LEU A 21 10.43 7.44 -10.08
CA LEU A 21 9.78 7.15 -8.80
C LEU A 21 8.26 7.33 -8.89
N VAL A 22 7.81 8.44 -9.50
CA VAL A 22 6.38 8.73 -9.68
C VAL A 22 5.71 7.67 -10.57
N LEU A 23 6.33 7.32 -11.69
CA LEU A 23 5.79 6.29 -12.59
C LEU A 23 5.71 4.91 -11.92
N TYR A 24 6.72 4.56 -11.13
CA TYR A 24 6.74 3.31 -10.37
C TYR A 24 5.61 3.25 -9.32
N ASN A 25 5.46 4.31 -8.52
CA ASN A 25 4.39 4.39 -7.53
C ASN A 25 3.00 4.35 -8.17
N ASN A 26 2.79 5.07 -9.28
CA ASN A 26 1.53 5.02 -10.01
C ASN A 26 1.20 3.62 -10.53
N LYS A 27 2.21 2.86 -10.97
CA LYS A 27 2.01 1.47 -11.40
C LYS A 27 1.60 0.56 -10.23
N LEU A 28 2.20 0.73 -9.05
CA LEU A 28 1.84 -0.01 -7.85
C LEU A 28 0.42 0.32 -7.37
N ASN A 29 0.06 1.60 -7.29
CA ASN A 29 -1.28 2.02 -6.87
C ASN A 29 -2.35 1.50 -7.84
N ARG A 30 -2.11 1.59 -9.16
CA ARG A 30 -3.01 0.99 -10.16
C ARG A 30 -3.17 -0.51 -9.98
N LYS A 31 -2.09 -1.23 -9.63
CA LYS A 31 -2.16 -2.67 -9.36
C LYS A 31 -3.07 -2.96 -8.16
N PHE A 32 -2.95 -2.21 -7.07
CA PHE A 32 -3.83 -2.40 -5.91
C PHE A 32 -5.29 -2.05 -6.23
N VAL A 33 -5.55 -0.91 -6.86
CA VAL A 33 -6.92 -0.46 -7.19
C VAL A 33 -7.61 -1.44 -8.13
N ASN A 34 -6.93 -1.93 -9.16
CA ASN A 34 -7.56 -2.75 -10.20
C ASN A 34 -7.77 -4.22 -9.78
N LEU A 35 -7.00 -4.73 -8.82
CA LEU A 35 -7.11 -6.12 -8.39
C LEU A 35 -8.23 -6.32 -7.39
N GLU A 36 -9.00 -7.38 -7.59
CA GLU A 36 -9.80 -7.99 -6.53
C GLU A 36 -8.85 -8.67 -5.53
N VAL A 37 -9.12 -8.51 -4.24
CA VAL A 37 -8.27 -9.05 -3.17
C VAL A 37 -9.16 -9.81 -2.21
N GLU A 38 -8.83 -11.09 -2.03
CA GLU A 38 -9.32 -11.94 -0.95
C GLU A 38 -8.07 -12.57 -0.33
N SER A 39 -7.61 -12.03 0.80
CA SER A 39 -6.34 -12.45 1.40
C SER A 39 -6.26 -12.16 2.89
N VAL A 40 -5.49 -12.97 3.61
CA VAL A 40 -5.27 -12.81 5.05
C VAL A 40 -4.00 -12.00 5.32
N ILE A 41 -4.00 -11.20 6.39
CA ILE A 41 -2.80 -10.53 6.91
C ILE A 41 -1.92 -11.54 7.62
N ILE A 42 -0.69 -11.74 7.12
CA ILE A 42 0.27 -12.70 7.66
C ILE A 42 1.41 -12.04 8.44
N LYS A 43 1.66 -10.75 8.24
CA LYS A 43 2.75 -10.04 8.90
C LYS A 43 2.41 -8.56 9.12
N ARG A 44 2.92 -8.02 10.22
CA ARG A 44 2.87 -6.60 10.60
C ARG A 44 4.29 -6.06 10.82
N ASN A 45 4.57 -4.85 10.36
CA ASN A 45 5.84 -4.16 10.61
C ASN A 45 5.58 -2.68 10.94
N ASN A 46 6.25 -2.13 11.96
CA ASN A 46 6.16 -0.71 12.33
C ASN A 46 7.55 -0.06 12.46
N TRP A 47 8.55 -0.57 11.73
CA TRP A 47 9.92 -0.04 11.77
C TRP A 47 10.00 1.46 11.46
N GLN A 48 9.14 1.96 10.56
CA GLN A 48 9.15 3.36 10.14
C GLN A 48 8.52 4.32 11.19
N LEU A 49 7.95 3.79 12.29
CA LEU A 49 7.29 4.49 13.41
C LEU A 49 6.04 5.32 13.06
N ARG A 50 5.98 5.91 11.85
CA ARG A 50 4.88 6.72 11.33
C ARG A 50 3.94 5.94 10.41
N THR A 51 4.37 4.75 10.02
CA THR A 51 3.65 3.86 9.12
C THR A 51 3.73 2.45 9.65
N THR A 52 2.57 1.83 9.83
CA THR A 52 2.46 0.40 10.08
C THR A 52 2.12 -0.31 8.78
N GLU A 53 3.00 -1.20 8.35
CA GLU A 53 2.86 -2.01 7.15
C GLU A 53 2.19 -3.35 7.51
N PHE A 54 1.14 -3.72 6.77
CA PHE A 54 0.45 -5.00 6.88
C PHE A 54 0.60 -5.79 5.59
N TYR A 55 1.24 -6.95 5.67
CA TYR A 55 1.53 -7.81 4.52
C TYR A 55 0.48 -8.90 4.41
N LEU A 56 -0.11 -9.01 3.23
CA LEU A 56 -1.10 -9.99 2.85
C LEU A 56 -0.43 -11.25 2.29
N GLU A 57 -1.07 -12.40 2.50
CA GLU A 57 -0.61 -13.70 2.01
C GLU A 57 -0.37 -13.73 0.49
N ASN A 58 -1.20 -13.02 -0.28
CA ASN A 58 -1.03 -12.87 -1.73
C ASN A 58 0.13 -11.94 -2.16
N GLY A 59 0.94 -11.46 -1.22
CA GLY A 59 2.10 -10.60 -1.47
C GLY A 59 1.78 -9.10 -1.59
N LEU A 60 0.53 -8.69 -1.41
CA LEU A 60 0.16 -7.28 -1.32
C LEU A 60 0.48 -6.70 0.06
N ARG A 61 0.51 -5.36 0.15
CA ARG A 61 0.77 -4.62 1.38
C ARG A 61 -0.25 -3.50 1.55
N ILE A 62 -0.73 -3.30 2.78
CA ILE A 62 -1.56 -2.16 3.20
C ILE A 62 -0.74 -1.34 4.18
N ASP A 63 -0.59 -0.05 3.89
CA ASP A 63 0.17 0.88 4.72
C ASP A 63 -0.80 1.74 5.53
N SER A 64 -0.80 1.54 6.85
CA SER A 64 -1.54 2.38 7.80
C SER A 64 -0.66 3.55 8.21
N THR A 65 -1.10 4.77 7.90
CA THR A 65 -0.37 6.01 8.17
C THR A 65 -1.11 6.86 9.19
N TYR A 66 -0.55 8.02 9.55
CA TYR A 66 -1.26 8.99 10.40
C TYR A 66 -2.57 9.50 9.78
N LEU A 67 -2.61 9.65 8.44
CA LEU A 67 -3.81 10.12 7.74
C LEU A 67 -4.83 9.00 7.55
N ASN A 68 -4.35 7.81 7.21
CA ASN A 68 -5.15 6.61 6.96
C ASN A 68 -4.78 5.54 8.00
N ASN A 69 -5.29 5.69 9.22
CA ASN A 69 -5.00 4.81 10.33
C ASN A 69 -6.03 3.68 10.44
N PHE A 70 -5.59 2.43 10.34
CA PHE A 70 -6.44 1.24 10.33
C PHE A 70 -6.14 0.34 11.55
N ASP A 71 -7.16 -0.15 12.26
CA ASP A 71 -7.00 -1.14 13.34
C ASP A 71 -6.90 -2.56 12.76
N LEU A 72 -5.89 -2.81 11.92
CA LEU A 72 -5.66 -4.14 11.33
C LEU A 72 -4.79 -5.00 12.25
N LYS A 73 -5.05 -6.32 12.21
CA LYS A 73 -4.33 -7.32 13.00
C LYS A 73 -3.92 -8.52 12.15
N ILE A 74 -2.86 -9.19 12.56
CA ILE A 74 -2.44 -10.46 11.93
C ILE A 74 -3.60 -11.45 12.07
N GLY A 75 -3.95 -12.11 10.97
CA GLY A 75 -5.06 -13.05 10.88
C GLY A 75 -6.38 -12.44 10.40
N ASP A 76 -6.49 -11.11 10.30
CA ASP A 76 -7.65 -10.49 9.65
C ASP A 76 -7.68 -10.85 8.16
N SER A 77 -8.89 -11.10 7.64
CA SER A 77 -9.13 -11.32 6.22
C SER A 77 -9.54 -10.00 5.56
N ILE A 78 -8.93 -9.69 4.44
CA ILE A 78 -9.19 -8.50 3.64
C ILE A 78 -9.91 -8.92 2.36
N SER A 79 -11.09 -8.33 2.15
CA SER A 79 -11.90 -8.48 0.94
C SER A 79 -12.05 -7.14 0.25
N LYS A 80 -11.74 -7.07 -1.03
CA LYS A 80 -11.79 -5.84 -1.82
C LYS A 80 -12.20 -6.18 -3.24
N LYS A 81 -13.12 -5.40 -3.79
CA LYS A 81 -13.50 -5.50 -5.20
C LYS A 81 -12.45 -4.86 -6.12
N SER A 82 -12.41 -5.31 -7.35
CA SER A 82 -11.64 -4.66 -8.42
C SER A 82 -12.11 -3.21 -8.64
N ASN A 83 -11.21 -2.34 -9.10
CA ASN A 83 -11.46 -0.93 -9.48
C ASN A 83 -11.96 -0.02 -8.36
N THR A 84 -11.64 -0.34 -7.10
CA THR A 84 -11.89 0.54 -5.95
C THR A 84 -10.68 0.52 -5.02
N GLY A 85 -10.48 1.56 -4.21
CA GLY A 85 -9.53 1.56 -3.08
C GLY A 85 -10.16 1.06 -1.78
N GLU A 86 -11.46 0.78 -1.79
CA GLU A 86 -12.22 0.33 -0.62
C GLU A 86 -12.01 -1.16 -0.35
N PHE A 87 -11.79 -1.49 0.92
CA PHE A 87 -11.61 -2.86 1.37
C PHE A 87 -12.33 -3.07 2.70
N LYS A 88 -12.88 -4.27 2.84
CA LYS A 88 -13.54 -4.75 4.04
C LYS A 88 -12.58 -5.61 4.83
N VAL A 89 -12.65 -5.45 6.15
CA VAL A 89 -11.89 -6.23 7.11
C VAL A 89 -12.83 -7.20 7.79
N TYR A 90 -12.43 -8.46 7.84
CA TYR A 90 -13.12 -9.51 8.57
C TYR A 90 -12.19 -10.07 9.63
N ARG A 91 -12.69 -10.19 10.86
CA ARG A 91 -11.93 -10.66 12.01
C ARG A 91 -12.53 -11.96 12.55
N LYS A 92 -11.66 -12.89 12.96
CA LYS A 92 -12.12 -14.12 13.62
C LYS A 92 -12.70 -13.80 14.99
N ASN A 93 -13.89 -14.34 15.26
CA ASN A 93 -14.47 -14.32 16.60
C ASN A 93 -13.90 -15.47 17.47
N GLN A 94 -14.36 -15.56 18.71
CA GLN A 94 -13.97 -16.62 19.66
C GLN A 94 -14.27 -18.06 19.16
N PHE A 95 -15.16 -18.22 18.18
CA PHE A 95 -15.51 -19.49 17.56
C PHE A 95 -14.74 -19.75 16.25
N GLY A 96 -13.74 -18.93 15.93
CA GLY A 96 -12.92 -19.05 14.73
C GLY A 96 -13.61 -18.62 13.42
N LYS A 97 -14.83 -18.09 13.48
CA LYS A 97 -15.57 -17.63 12.30
C LYS A 97 -15.23 -16.17 11.99
N TYR A 98 -14.99 -15.87 10.71
CA TYR A 98 -14.80 -14.51 10.24
C TYR A 98 -16.12 -13.72 10.31
N GLN A 99 -16.07 -12.56 10.95
CA GLN A 99 -17.17 -11.61 11.01
C GLN A 99 -16.69 -10.27 10.48
N PHE A 100 -17.59 -9.55 9.82
CA PHE A 100 -17.32 -8.20 9.34
C PHE A 100 -16.93 -7.31 10.53
N PHE A 101 -15.81 -6.61 10.38
CA PHE A 101 -15.28 -5.72 11.40
C PHE A 101 -15.45 -4.26 10.99
N GLU A 102 -14.87 -3.86 9.86
CA GLU A 102 -14.93 -2.48 9.37
C GLU A 102 -14.75 -2.40 7.83
N ASN A 103 -15.08 -1.24 7.28
CA ASN A 103 -14.83 -0.90 5.88
C ASN A 103 -13.88 0.30 5.83
N ASN A 104 -12.82 0.18 5.05
CA ASN A 104 -11.75 1.16 4.95
C ASN A 104 -11.51 1.52 3.48
N LYS A 105 -10.81 2.64 3.26
CA LYS A 105 -10.38 3.08 1.93
C LYS A 105 -8.89 3.37 1.94
N ALA A 106 -8.14 2.66 1.09
CA ALA A 106 -6.75 2.98 0.81
C ALA A 106 -6.68 4.01 -0.33
N GLU A 107 -5.79 5.00 -0.18
CA GLU A 107 -5.51 6.07 -1.16
C GLU A 107 -4.16 5.87 -1.85
#